data_AF-A0A9Q9VL73-F1
#
_entry.id   AF-A0A9Q9VL73-F1
#
_cell.length_a   1.000
_cell.length_b   1.000
_cell.length_c   1.000
_cell.angle_alpha   90.00
_cell.angle_beta   90.00
_cell.angle_gamma   90.00
#
_symmetry.space_group_name_H-M   'P 1'
#
loop_
_entity.id
_entity.type
_entity.pdbx_description
1 polymer ?
#
loop_
_entity_poly.entity_id
_entity_poly.type
_entity_poly.pdbx_seq_one_letter_code
_entity_poly.pdbx_strand_id
1 'polypeptide(L)'
;MPGLDLKFLERPRRSFYCPLCEKPMRDPVQVSTCGHRFCDTCLQEYLSEGVFKCPEDQLPLDYAKIFPDVKLEQQILSLPIRCIHSEEGCRWTAQNKLLQAHLSVCEFNVVSCPNRCSVKLLRRDLPEHLQHDCAKRKLQCDHCGDEFTGEAYEDHQSDCPEESVYCENKCGARMVRRLLAQHSVSECPKRKLPCRYCRKEFLYDTIQHHQQQCPRFPMQCPNRCGTPGITRETLMAHVKEGCSTAVVLCPFKEAGCKHRCPKTAVGRHLEEATHTHLSLLGGLVNRQRLELRELRRAVEELSGSRDGTLLWKLTDFSQRLQEANRQTSGSVELFSPAFYSHNYGYHLQVCAFPNGNGSGEGSHLSIYIRVLPGEYDGLLEWPFPYRVSFSLLDQSDPALIKPQHVTETFSSDPTWKNFQRPRPGALGSVREGCLDESMLGFGYPKFISHEEMKKRNYIRGNTIFIKASIDVVQKILNS
;
A
#
# COMPACT_ATOMS: atom_id res chain seq x y z
N MET A 1 59.53 -63.59 11.27
CA MET A 1 58.59 -64.04 12.35
C MET A 1 59.20 -65.28 12.98
N PRO A 2 59.50 -65.27 14.29
CA PRO A 2 60.10 -66.41 14.98
C PRO A 2 59.10 -67.56 15.15
N GLY A 3 59.50 -68.78 14.77
CA GLY A 3 58.72 -70.03 14.98
C GLY A 3 57.38 -70.13 14.23
N LEU A 4 56.75 -71.30 14.32
CA LEU A 4 55.40 -71.55 13.80
C LEU A 4 54.35 -71.34 14.90
N ASP A 5 53.47 -70.36 14.69
CA ASP A 5 52.32 -70.09 15.56
C ASP A 5 51.06 -70.72 14.97
N LEU A 6 50.97 -72.05 15.11
CA LEU A 6 49.92 -72.87 14.51
C LEU A 6 49.20 -73.67 15.59
N LYS A 7 47.91 -73.93 15.37
CA LYS A 7 47.10 -74.76 16.26
C LYS A 7 47.24 -76.23 15.87
N PHE A 8 48.25 -76.91 16.42
CA PHE A 8 48.46 -78.34 16.18
C PHE A 8 47.34 -79.19 16.82
N LEU A 9 46.93 -80.28 16.16
CA LEU A 9 45.94 -81.21 16.72
C LEU A 9 46.53 -82.05 17.86
N GLU A 10 47.81 -82.39 17.75
CA GLU A 10 48.58 -83.11 18.74
C GLU A 10 49.79 -82.27 19.16
N ARG A 11 50.21 -82.40 20.42
CA ARG A 11 51.38 -81.68 20.92
C ARG A 11 52.64 -82.16 20.18
N PRO A 12 53.36 -81.28 19.45
CA PRO A 12 54.59 -81.67 18.76
C PRO A 12 55.63 -82.23 19.73
N ARG A 13 56.54 -83.07 19.22
CA ARG A 13 57.67 -83.60 20.02
C ARG A 13 58.55 -82.44 20.48
N ARG A 14 59.10 -82.53 21.70
CA ARG A 14 60.04 -81.51 22.24
C ARG A 14 61.20 -81.22 21.29
N SER A 15 61.68 -82.22 20.54
CA SER A 15 62.75 -82.09 19.55
C SER A 15 62.41 -81.17 18.36
N PHE A 16 61.14 -80.79 18.17
CA PHE A 16 60.70 -79.90 17.09
C PHE A 16 60.64 -78.43 17.55
N TYR A 17 60.85 -78.15 18.84
CA TYR A 17 60.80 -76.80 19.37
C TYR A 17 62.16 -76.13 19.28
N CYS A 18 62.17 -74.90 18.76
CA CYS A 18 63.34 -74.06 18.77
C CYS A 18 63.67 -73.65 20.21
N PRO A 19 64.89 -73.86 20.70
CA PRO A 19 65.25 -73.42 22.04
C PRO A 19 65.22 -71.90 22.25
N LEU A 20 65.39 -71.11 21.18
CA LEU A 20 65.41 -69.65 21.26
C LEU A 20 64.03 -69.00 21.32
N CYS A 21 63.05 -69.53 20.56
CA CYS A 21 61.70 -68.95 20.51
C CYS A 21 60.62 -69.80 21.18
N GLU A 22 60.99 -70.97 21.70
CA GLU A 22 60.12 -71.94 22.38
C GLU A 22 58.87 -72.36 21.58
N LYS A 23 58.88 -72.13 20.26
CA LYS A 23 57.83 -72.52 19.32
C LYS A 23 58.36 -73.61 18.38
N PRO A 24 57.48 -74.40 17.74
CA PRO A 24 57.88 -75.35 16.70
C PRO A 24 58.70 -74.63 15.63
N MET A 25 59.83 -75.24 15.22
CA MET A 25 60.81 -74.59 14.37
C MET A 25 60.19 -74.22 13.01
N ARG A 26 60.35 -72.96 12.62
CA ARG A 26 60.12 -72.47 11.27
C ARG A 26 61.45 -72.50 10.54
N ASP A 27 61.47 -73.09 9.35
CA ASP A 27 62.65 -73.21 8.50
C ASP A 27 63.86 -73.70 9.33
N PRO A 28 63.80 -74.94 9.88
CA PRO A 28 64.78 -75.43 10.84
C PRO A 28 66.18 -75.53 10.21
N VAL A 29 67.18 -75.04 10.93
CA VAL A 29 68.60 -75.17 10.58
C VAL A 29 69.32 -76.01 11.62
N GLN A 30 70.27 -76.84 11.18
CA GLN A 30 71.11 -77.67 12.04
C GLN A 30 72.56 -77.20 11.99
N VAL A 31 73.18 -77.09 13.16
CA VAL A 31 74.61 -76.80 13.29
C VAL A 31 75.38 -78.12 13.21
N SER A 32 76.29 -78.27 12.24
CA SER A 32 77.01 -79.55 12.02
C SER A 32 78.03 -79.89 13.11
N THR A 33 78.58 -78.91 13.83
CA THR A 33 79.58 -79.13 14.88
C THR A 33 79.00 -79.76 16.15
N CYS A 34 77.75 -79.45 16.50
CA CYS A 34 77.10 -79.92 17.72
C CYS A 34 75.76 -80.64 17.52
N GLY A 35 75.17 -80.56 16.32
CA GLY A 35 73.89 -81.20 16.02
C GLY A 35 72.64 -80.49 16.56
N HIS A 36 72.78 -79.35 17.25
CA HIS A 36 71.68 -78.54 17.73
C HIS A 36 70.91 -77.86 16.58
N ARG A 37 69.61 -77.64 16.80
CA ARG A 37 68.68 -77.16 15.78
C ARG A 37 67.90 -75.94 16.25
N PHE A 38 67.66 -75.00 15.35
CA PHE A 38 67.00 -73.72 15.62
C PHE A 38 66.13 -73.32 14.43
N CYS A 39 65.24 -72.34 14.59
CA CYS A 39 64.68 -71.63 13.43
C CYS A 39 65.79 -70.83 12.74
N ASP A 40 65.79 -70.78 11.41
CA ASP A 40 66.76 -69.97 10.64
C ASP A 40 66.80 -68.53 11.15
N THR A 41 65.65 -67.85 11.20
CA THR A 41 65.57 -66.45 11.64
C THR A 41 66.02 -66.24 13.08
N CYS A 42 65.70 -67.18 13.98
CA CYS A 42 66.08 -67.04 15.40
C CYS A 42 67.58 -67.20 15.60
N LEU A 43 68.20 -68.15 14.91
CA LEU A 43 69.65 -68.33 14.98
C LEU A 43 70.37 -67.15 14.32
N GLN A 44 69.89 -66.67 13.18
CA GLN A 44 70.45 -65.48 12.52
C GLN A 44 70.35 -64.24 13.41
N GLU A 45 69.20 -63.98 14.05
CA GLU A 45 69.03 -62.88 15.01
C GLU A 45 70.02 -63.01 16.18
N TYR A 46 70.13 -64.19 16.79
CA TYR A 46 71.08 -64.42 17.90
C TYR A 46 72.55 -64.20 17.50
N LEU A 47 72.97 -64.71 16.34
CA LEU A 47 74.34 -64.55 15.87
C LEU A 47 74.64 -63.10 15.42
N SER A 48 73.61 -62.33 15.04
CA SER A 48 73.76 -60.90 14.68
C SER A 48 74.19 -60.02 15.86
N GLU A 49 74.01 -60.50 17.11
CA GLU A 49 74.48 -59.85 18.33
C GLU A 49 75.99 -60.04 18.59
N GLY A 50 76.71 -60.73 17.70
CA GLY A 50 78.17 -60.89 17.75
C GLY A 50 78.66 -62.11 18.55
N VAL A 51 77.77 -63.03 18.94
CA VAL A 51 78.10 -64.25 19.68
C VAL A 51 78.22 -65.44 18.72
N PHE A 52 79.46 -65.89 18.43
CA PHE A 52 79.74 -67.02 17.52
C PHE A 52 79.85 -68.36 18.27
N LYS A 53 78.88 -68.62 19.13
CA LYS A 53 78.79 -69.85 19.92
C LYS A 53 77.38 -70.42 19.84
N CYS A 54 77.26 -71.74 19.92
CA CYS A 54 75.95 -72.37 19.94
C CYS A 54 75.20 -71.97 21.23
N PRO A 55 73.93 -71.54 21.15
CA PRO A 55 73.13 -71.17 22.32
C PRO A 55 72.99 -72.28 23.39
N GLU A 56 73.04 -73.55 22.99
CA GLU A 56 72.78 -74.71 23.86
C GLU A 56 74.03 -75.21 24.60
N ASP A 57 75.18 -75.29 23.92
CA ASP A 57 76.40 -75.93 24.45
C ASP A 57 77.64 -75.04 24.45
N GLN A 58 77.50 -73.79 23.97
CA GLN A 58 78.56 -72.78 23.89
C GLN A 58 79.79 -73.18 23.03
N LEU A 59 79.68 -74.22 22.20
CA LEU A 59 80.74 -74.59 21.26
C LEU A 59 80.89 -73.53 20.15
N PRO A 60 82.11 -73.26 19.66
CA PRO A 60 82.34 -72.32 18.57
C PRO A 60 81.52 -72.69 17.32
N LEU A 61 80.82 -71.71 16.77
CA LEU A 61 79.88 -71.88 15.68
C LEU A 61 80.33 -71.05 14.46
N ASP A 62 80.44 -71.71 13.32
CA ASP A 62 80.79 -71.13 12.02
C ASP A 62 79.55 -71.12 11.11
N TYR A 63 79.26 -69.98 10.48
CA TYR A 63 78.13 -69.83 9.56
C TYR A 63 78.19 -70.84 8.40
N ALA A 64 79.38 -71.20 7.92
CA ALA A 64 79.55 -72.19 6.85
C ALA A 64 79.15 -73.61 7.27
N LYS A 65 78.91 -73.83 8.57
CA LYS A 65 78.57 -75.13 9.17
C LYS A 65 77.11 -75.23 9.59
N ILE A 66 76.28 -74.24 9.25
CA ILE A 66 74.83 -74.21 9.46
C ILE A 66 74.14 -74.65 8.16
N PHE A 67 73.27 -75.65 8.24
CA PHE A 67 72.58 -76.19 7.07
C PHE A 67 71.07 -76.30 7.31
N PRO A 68 70.22 -76.03 6.31
CA PRO A 68 68.79 -76.30 6.39
C PRO A 68 68.53 -77.78 6.69
N ASP A 69 67.75 -78.06 7.73
CA ASP A 69 67.31 -79.42 8.07
C ASP A 69 65.99 -79.72 7.36
N VAL A 70 66.09 -80.00 6.05
CA VAL A 70 64.96 -80.32 5.19
C VAL A 70 64.17 -81.53 5.72
N LYS A 71 64.84 -82.49 6.36
CA LYS A 71 64.16 -83.68 6.92
C LYS A 71 63.28 -83.30 8.09
N LEU A 72 63.80 -82.48 9.02
CA LEU A 72 63.01 -81.98 10.14
C LEU A 72 61.89 -81.06 9.67
N GLU A 73 62.16 -80.20 8.69
CA GLU A 73 61.15 -79.32 8.09
C GLU A 73 59.97 -80.13 7.55
N GLN A 74 60.23 -81.18 6.76
CA GLN A 74 59.18 -82.06 6.24
C GLN A 74 58.41 -82.77 7.35
N GLN A 75 59.08 -83.17 8.43
CA GLN A 75 58.41 -83.76 9.60
C GLN A 75 57.47 -82.76 10.28
N ILE A 76 57.91 -81.52 10.50
CA ILE A 76 57.10 -80.45 11.10
C ILE A 76 55.94 -80.06 10.18
N LEU A 77 56.16 -79.97 8.86
CA LEU A 77 55.14 -79.68 7.86
C LEU A 77 54.12 -80.81 7.67
N SER A 78 54.48 -82.06 8.00
CA SER A 78 53.59 -83.21 7.95
C SER A 78 52.62 -83.30 9.14
N LEU A 79 52.87 -82.53 10.21
CA LEU A 79 52.03 -82.55 11.40
C LEU A 79 50.61 -82.02 11.10
N PRO A 80 49.57 -82.66 11.66
CA PRO A 80 48.21 -82.22 11.50
C PRO A 80 47.92 -80.97 12.34
N ILE A 81 47.37 -79.95 11.69
CA ILE A 81 46.97 -78.68 12.29
C ILE A 81 45.49 -78.40 12.01
N ARG A 82 44.88 -77.54 12.81
CA ARG A 82 43.62 -76.86 12.46
C ARG A 82 43.92 -75.47 11.91
N CYS A 83 43.00 -74.94 11.10
CA CYS A 83 43.12 -73.59 10.55
C CYS A 83 43.30 -72.54 11.67
N ILE A 84 44.06 -71.49 11.39
CA ILE A 84 44.23 -70.35 12.31
C ILE A 84 42.88 -69.70 12.67
N HIS A 85 41.93 -69.73 11.74
CA HIS A 85 40.55 -69.24 11.88
C HIS A 85 39.59 -70.27 12.50
N SER A 86 40.09 -71.30 13.19
CA SER A 86 39.23 -72.35 13.77
C SER A 86 38.26 -71.84 14.82
N GLU A 87 38.62 -70.77 15.53
CA GLU A 87 37.75 -70.10 16.52
C GLU A 87 36.65 -69.26 15.87
N GLU A 88 36.86 -68.82 14.62
CA GLU A 88 35.89 -68.05 13.84
C GLU A 88 34.90 -68.96 13.10
N GLY A 89 35.13 -70.27 13.11
CA GLY A 89 34.23 -71.28 12.53
C GLY A 89 34.86 -72.17 11.45
N CYS A 90 36.11 -71.94 11.07
CA CYS A 90 36.76 -72.79 10.07
C CYS A 90 37.04 -74.19 10.61
N ARG A 91 36.41 -75.21 10.01
CA ARG A 91 36.56 -76.62 10.44
C ARG A 91 37.70 -77.35 9.74
N TRP A 92 38.54 -76.65 8.98
CA TRP A 92 39.60 -77.29 8.20
C TRP A 92 40.72 -77.81 9.11
N THR A 93 41.07 -79.09 8.89
CA THR A 93 42.17 -79.77 9.54
C THR A 93 42.94 -80.59 8.52
N ALA A 94 44.25 -80.40 8.40
CA ALA A 94 45.11 -81.19 7.53
C ALA A 94 46.59 -81.04 7.92
N GLN A 95 47.48 -81.62 7.12
CA GLN A 95 48.92 -81.42 7.27
C GLN A 95 49.30 -79.95 7.03
N ASN A 96 50.20 -79.41 7.85
CA ASN A 96 50.65 -78.02 7.77
C ASN A 96 51.13 -77.59 6.37
N LYS A 97 51.75 -78.49 5.59
CA LYS A 97 52.11 -78.22 4.18
C LYS A 97 50.94 -77.75 3.28
N LEU A 98 49.70 -78.10 3.63
CA LEU A 98 48.50 -77.73 2.89
C LEU A 98 47.85 -76.43 3.38
N LEU A 99 48.39 -75.81 4.43
CA LEU A 99 47.81 -74.60 5.03
C LEU A 99 47.72 -73.44 4.05
N GLN A 100 48.78 -73.19 3.26
CA GLN A 100 48.79 -72.11 2.28
C GLN A 100 47.75 -72.32 1.18
N ALA A 101 47.63 -73.55 0.68
CA ALA A 101 46.58 -73.91 -0.27
C ALA A 101 45.18 -73.70 0.33
N HIS A 102 44.97 -74.07 1.60
CA HIS A 102 43.70 -73.82 2.28
C HIS A 102 43.40 -72.32 2.47
N LEU A 103 44.35 -71.49 2.92
CA LEU A 103 44.13 -70.05 3.11
C LEU A 103 43.74 -69.35 1.80
N SER A 104 44.14 -69.90 0.65
CA SER A 104 43.71 -69.42 -0.67
C SER A 104 42.21 -69.63 -0.97
N VAL A 105 41.53 -70.53 -0.23
CA VAL A 105 40.09 -70.84 -0.41
C VAL A 105 39.27 -70.69 0.88
N CYS A 106 39.91 -70.50 2.04
CA CYS A 106 39.24 -70.37 3.34
C CYS A 106 38.25 -69.19 3.34
N GLU A 107 37.00 -69.46 3.71
CA GLU A 107 35.92 -68.47 3.81
C GLU A 107 36.18 -67.36 4.83
N PHE A 108 36.94 -67.69 5.88
CA PHE A 108 37.29 -66.81 6.99
C PHE A 108 38.60 -66.05 6.78
N ASN A 109 39.32 -66.32 5.68
CA ASN A 109 40.53 -65.56 5.39
C ASN A 109 40.18 -64.17 4.86
N VAL A 110 40.90 -63.16 5.32
CA VAL A 110 40.72 -61.77 4.89
C VAL A 110 41.38 -61.57 3.54
N VAL A 111 40.60 -61.12 2.55
CA VAL A 111 41.05 -60.85 1.18
C VAL A 111 40.81 -59.39 0.80
N SER A 112 41.65 -58.88 -0.10
CA SER A 112 41.44 -57.57 -0.71
C SER A 112 40.45 -57.69 -1.87
N CYS A 113 39.57 -56.71 -2.03
CA CYS A 113 38.62 -56.68 -3.15
C CYS A 113 39.35 -56.70 -4.53
N PRO A 114 38.94 -57.57 -5.48
CA PRO A 114 39.51 -57.62 -6.83
C PRO A 114 39.42 -56.29 -7.60
N ASN A 115 38.39 -55.49 -7.34
CA ASN A 115 38.18 -54.17 -7.96
C ASN A 115 39.04 -53.06 -7.34
N ARG A 116 39.93 -53.39 -6.39
CA ARG A 116 40.86 -52.44 -5.73
C ARG A 116 40.14 -51.23 -5.11
N CYS A 117 39.00 -51.47 -4.46
CA CYS A 117 38.21 -50.46 -3.73
C CYS A 117 38.69 -50.24 -2.28
N SER A 118 39.96 -50.54 -1.98
CA SER A 118 40.64 -50.38 -0.68
C SER A 118 40.09 -51.19 0.50
N VAL A 119 38.91 -51.81 0.39
CA VAL A 119 38.29 -52.64 1.45
C VAL A 119 38.96 -54.01 1.54
N LYS A 120 39.19 -54.46 2.78
CA LYS A 120 39.57 -55.83 3.15
C LYS A 120 38.40 -56.46 3.91
N LEU A 121 38.02 -57.67 3.53
CA LEU A 121 36.83 -58.35 4.04
C LEU A 121 37.04 -59.87 4.06
N LEU A 122 36.20 -60.60 4.79
CA LEU A 122 36.22 -62.07 4.77
C LEU A 122 35.84 -62.55 3.37
N ARG A 123 36.45 -63.64 2.90
CA ARG A 123 36.16 -64.21 1.57
C ARG A 123 34.68 -64.55 1.38
N ARG A 124 33.98 -64.99 2.42
CA ARG A 124 32.53 -65.29 2.34
C ARG A 124 31.66 -64.06 2.06
N ASP A 125 32.09 -62.87 2.50
CA ASP A 125 31.33 -61.62 2.34
C ASP A 125 31.67 -60.94 0.99
N LEU A 126 32.67 -61.45 0.27
CA LEU A 126 33.13 -60.89 -1.01
C LEU A 126 32.06 -60.86 -2.11
N PRO A 127 31.21 -61.88 -2.30
CA PRO A 127 30.15 -61.83 -3.32
C PRO A 127 29.14 -60.70 -3.07
N GLU A 128 28.66 -60.55 -1.83
CA GLU A 128 27.71 -59.51 -1.44
C GLU A 128 28.33 -58.11 -1.64
N HIS A 129 29.58 -57.93 -1.19
CA HIS A 129 30.32 -56.70 -1.42
C HIS A 129 30.43 -56.35 -2.92
N LEU A 130 30.80 -57.30 -3.78
CA LEU A 130 30.94 -57.03 -5.22
C LEU A 130 29.60 -56.66 -5.89
N GLN A 131 28.49 -57.17 -5.37
CA GLN A 131 27.17 -56.94 -5.91
C GLN A 131 26.56 -55.60 -5.47
N HIS A 132 26.70 -55.23 -4.19
CA HIS A 132 25.96 -54.12 -3.58
C HIS A 132 26.83 -53.01 -3.00
N ASP A 133 27.97 -53.33 -2.38
CA ASP A 133 28.71 -52.35 -1.57
C ASP A 133 29.96 -51.78 -2.25
N CYS A 134 30.50 -52.48 -3.25
CA CYS A 134 31.75 -52.09 -3.87
C CYS A 134 31.56 -50.81 -4.70
N ALA A 135 32.13 -49.70 -4.23
CA ALA A 135 32.10 -48.42 -4.96
C ALA A 135 32.68 -48.52 -6.38
N LYS A 136 33.59 -49.48 -6.62
CA LYS A 136 34.21 -49.76 -7.92
C LYS A 136 33.61 -50.97 -8.63
N ARG A 137 32.41 -51.43 -8.24
CA ARG A 137 31.65 -52.42 -9.01
C ARG A 137 31.37 -51.85 -10.39
N LYS A 138 31.35 -52.71 -11.40
CA LYS A 138 30.98 -52.30 -12.77
C LYS A 138 29.48 -52.49 -12.95
N LEU A 139 28.79 -51.41 -13.30
CA LEU A 139 27.38 -51.41 -13.63
C LEU A 139 27.20 -50.95 -15.07
N GLN A 140 26.26 -51.55 -15.77
CA GLN A 140 25.86 -51.13 -17.11
C GLN A 140 24.50 -50.44 -17.03
N CYS A 141 24.37 -49.29 -17.69
CA CYS A 141 23.08 -48.60 -17.76
C CYS A 141 22.14 -49.26 -18.77
N ASP A 142 20.91 -49.57 -18.35
CA ASP A 142 19.88 -50.17 -19.22
C ASP A 142 19.40 -49.22 -20.34
N HIS A 143 19.62 -47.91 -20.19
CA HIS A 143 19.15 -46.89 -21.14
C HIS A 143 20.22 -46.51 -22.17
N CYS A 144 21.46 -46.20 -21.74
CA CYS A 144 22.53 -45.80 -22.67
C CYS A 144 23.51 -46.93 -23.01
N GLY A 145 23.53 -48.02 -22.25
CA GLY A 145 24.43 -49.16 -22.46
C GLY A 145 25.88 -48.96 -22.00
N ASP A 146 26.23 -47.78 -21.48
CA ASP A 146 27.58 -47.47 -21.00
C ASP A 146 27.89 -48.14 -19.65
N GLU A 147 29.18 -48.41 -19.42
CA GLU A 147 29.69 -48.97 -18.16
C GLU A 147 30.17 -47.88 -17.20
N PHE A 148 29.76 -47.99 -15.93
CA PHE A 148 30.10 -47.06 -14.84
C PHE A 148 30.64 -47.81 -13.63
N THR A 149 31.41 -47.09 -12.79
CA THR A 149 31.68 -47.54 -11.42
C THR A 149 30.42 -47.36 -10.57
N GLY A 150 30.28 -48.14 -9.49
CA GLY A 150 29.14 -48.03 -8.55
C GLY A 150 28.90 -46.59 -8.09
N GLU A 151 29.96 -45.86 -7.71
CA GLU A 151 29.89 -44.44 -7.33
C GLU A 151 29.39 -43.53 -8.47
N ALA A 152 29.88 -43.72 -9.70
CA ALA A 152 29.49 -42.88 -10.83
C ALA A 152 28.09 -43.21 -11.37
N TYR A 153 27.62 -44.44 -11.16
CA TYR A 153 26.30 -44.87 -11.61
C TYR A 153 25.18 -44.23 -10.80
N GLU A 154 25.38 -43.98 -9.50
CA GLU A 154 24.39 -43.32 -8.64
C GLU A 154 24.08 -41.90 -9.15
N ASP A 155 25.09 -41.15 -9.56
CA ASP A 155 24.93 -39.84 -10.19
C ASP A 155 24.33 -39.95 -11.61
N HIS A 156 24.70 -40.98 -12.38
CA HIS A 156 24.19 -41.19 -13.74
C HIS A 156 22.70 -41.57 -13.77
N GLN A 157 22.23 -42.36 -12.80
CA GLN A 157 20.90 -42.98 -12.83
C GLN A 157 19.76 -41.95 -12.95
N SER A 158 19.89 -40.80 -12.31
CA SER A 158 18.87 -39.73 -12.33
C SER A 158 18.99 -38.79 -13.53
N ASP A 159 20.11 -38.81 -14.24
CA ASP A 159 20.49 -37.85 -15.28
C ASP A 159 20.81 -38.49 -16.64
N CYS A 160 20.52 -39.79 -16.80
CA CYS A 160 20.81 -40.53 -18.02
C CYS A 160 20.20 -39.84 -19.26
N PRO A 161 21.02 -39.42 -20.25
CA PRO A 161 20.54 -38.69 -21.42
C PRO A 161 19.59 -39.51 -22.32
N GLU A 162 19.71 -40.83 -22.29
CA GLU A 162 18.95 -41.77 -23.13
C GLU A 162 17.67 -42.30 -22.43
N GLU A 163 17.43 -41.95 -21.17
CA GLU A 163 16.20 -42.31 -20.47
C GLU A 163 14.97 -41.61 -21.09
N SER A 164 13.85 -42.34 -21.18
CA SER A 164 12.58 -41.79 -21.64
C SER A 164 11.80 -41.13 -20.51
N VAL A 165 11.66 -39.80 -20.57
CA VAL A 165 11.02 -38.98 -19.53
C VAL A 165 9.81 -38.21 -20.08
N TYR A 166 8.92 -37.79 -19.18
CA TYR A 166 7.81 -36.90 -19.51
C TYR A 166 8.26 -35.44 -19.52
N CYS A 167 7.62 -34.63 -20.36
CA CYS A 167 7.88 -33.20 -20.37
C CYS A 167 7.54 -32.53 -19.02
N GLU A 168 8.48 -31.74 -18.49
CA GLU A 168 8.34 -30.98 -17.24
C GLU A 168 7.15 -29.99 -17.26
N ASN A 169 6.82 -29.45 -18.44
CA ASN A 169 5.67 -28.56 -18.64
C ASN A 169 4.33 -29.30 -18.65
N LYS A 170 4.31 -30.62 -18.35
CA LYS A 170 3.12 -31.47 -18.29
C LYS A 170 2.26 -31.39 -19.56
N CYS A 171 2.90 -31.29 -20.72
CA CYS A 171 2.21 -31.26 -22.01
C CYS A 171 1.69 -32.63 -22.46
N GLY A 172 2.07 -33.71 -21.75
CA GLY A 172 1.71 -35.10 -22.07
C GLY A 172 2.69 -35.82 -23.00
N ALA A 173 3.68 -35.12 -23.58
CA ALA A 173 4.69 -35.74 -24.44
C ALA A 173 5.73 -36.53 -23.60
N ARG A 174 6.15 -37.67 -24.15
CA ARG A 174 7.22 -38.53 -23.63
C ARG A 174 8.34 -38.61 -24.66
N MET A 175 9.60 -38.39 -24.24
CA MET A 175 10.76 -38.33 -25.12
C MET A 175 12.05 -38.68 -24.39
N VAL A 176 13.14 -38.83 -25.15
CA VAL A 176 14.48 -39.06 -24.60
C VAL A 176 15.00 -37.78 -23.93
N ARG A 177 15.59 -37.88 -22.74
CA ARG A 177 16.00 -36.73 -21.90
C ARG A 177 16.84 -35.70 -22.64
N ARG A 178 17.80 -36.11 -23.48
CA ARG A 178 18.63 -35.17 -24.28
C ARG A 178 17.82 -34.25 -25.20
N LEU A 179 16.61 -34.64 -25.61
CA LEU A 179 15.72 -33.84 -26.46
C LEU A 179 14.79 -32.92 -25.66
N LEU A 180 14.72 -33.07 -24.33
CA LEU A 180 13.80 -32.33 -23.47
C LEU A 180 14.03 -30.81 -23.54
N ALA A 181 15.30 -30.39 -23.60
CA ALA A 181 15.67 -28.98 -23.70
C ALA A 181 15.22 -28.35 -25.05
N GLN A 182 15.40 -29.06 -26.16
CA GLN A 182 14.93 -28.58 -27.47
C GLN A 182 13.40 -28.51 -27.51
N HIS A 183 12.73 -29.55 -26.99
CA HIS A 183 11.28 -29.58 -26.92
C HIS A 183 10.72 -28.42 -26.09
N SER A 184 11.26 -28.19 -24.88
CA SER A 184 10.74 -27.18 -23.95
C SER A 184 10.79 -25.76 -24.54
N VAL A 185 11.81 -25.47 -25.35
CA VAL A 185 12.01 -24.14 -25.96
C VAL A 185 11.20 -23.96 -27.25
N SER A 186 11.17 -24.97 -28.13
CA SER A 186 10.74 -24.76 -29.53
C SER A 186 9.47 -25.50 -29.93
N GLU A 187 9.14 -26.62 -29.29
CA GLU A 187 8.06 -27.52 -29.73
C GLU A 187 6.92 -27.63 -28.73
N CYS A 188 7.20 -27.43 -27.44
CA CYS A 188 6.24 -27.65 -26.37
C CYS A 188 5.05 -26.68 -26.51
N PRO A 189 3.80 -27.17 -26.66
CA PRO A 189 2.61 -26.30 -26.75
C PRO A 189 2.31 -25.60 -25.42
N LYS A 190 2.83 -26.14 -24.31
CA LYS A 190 2.74 -25.58 -22.96
C LYS A 190 3.99 -24.77 -22.57
N ARG A 191 4.87 -24.41 -23.51
CA ARG A 191 6.01 -23.52 -23.21
C ARG A 191 5.52 -22.14 -22.78
N LYS A 192 6.27 -21.49 -21.90
CA LYS A 192 5.99 -20.12 -21.47
C LYS A 192 6.70 -19.14 -22.38
N LEU A 193 5.97 -18.13 -22.84
CA LEU A 193 6.51 -17.00 -23.60
C LEU A 193 6.12 -15.69 -22.91
N PRO A 194 7.05 -14.71 -22.84
CA PRO A 194 6.73 -13.38 -22.35
C PRO A 194 5.88 -12.64 -23.38
N CYS A 195 4.83 -11.95 -22.92
CA CYS A 195 4.07 -11.04 -23.75
C CYS A 195 4.94 -9.85 -24.19
N ARG A 196 5.05 -9.60 -25.49
CA ARG A 196 5.80 -8.46 -26.06
C ARG A 196 5.38 -7.07 -25.55
N TYR A 197 4.17 -6.95 -24.99
CA TYR A 197 3.61 -5.67 -24.53
C TYR A 197 3.69 -5.49 -23.01
N CYS A 198 3.29 -6.49 -22.22
CA CYS A 198 3.26 -6.41 -20.75
C CYS A 198 4.39 -7.18 -20.05
N ARG A 199 5.20 -7.95 -20.79
CA ARG A 199 6.31 -8.80 -20.32
C ARG A 199 5.95 -9.92 -19.34
N LYS A 200 4.68 -10.08 -18.99
CA LYS A 200 4.21 -11.23 -18.19
C LYS A 200 4.27 -12.53 -19.01
N GLU A 201 4.53 -13.63 -18.33
CA GLU A 201 4.63 -14.96 -18.94
C GLU A 201 3.26 -15.59 -19.15
N PHE A 202 3.05 -16.17 -20.34
CA PHE A 202 1.84 -16.93 -20.68
C PHE A 202 2.22 -18.20 -21.42
N LEU A 203 1.34 -19.20 -21.39
CA LEU A 203 1.53 -20.40 -22.20
C LEU A 203 1.38 -20.06 -23.68
N TYR A 204 2.14 -20.73 -24.55
CA TYR A 204 2.11 -20.51 -26.00
C TYR A 204 0.71 -20.68 -26.60
N ASP A 205 -0.09 -21.61 -26.10
CA ASP A 205 -1.48 -21.83 -26.52
C ASP A 205 -2.44 -20.67 -26.15
N THR A 206 -2.20 -19.98 -25.03
CA THR A 206 -3.09 -18.93 -24.50
C THR A 206 -2.60 -17.51 -24.78
N ILE A 207 -1.34 -17.32 -25.18
CA ILE A 207 -0.77 -15.98 -25.37
C ILE A 207 -1.48 -15.17 -26.46
N GLN A 208 -2.03 -15.81 -27.49
CA GLN A 208 -2.83 -15.12 -28.52
C GLN A 208 -4.09 -14.49 -27.93
N HIS A 209 -4.82 -15.24 -27.10
CA HIS A 209 -6.00 -14.72 -26.40
C HIS A 209 -5.63 -13.58 -25.44
N HIS A 210 -4.52 -13.73 -24.71
CA HIS A 210 -4.01 -12.64 -23.87
C HIS A 210 -3.71 -11.38 -24.68
N GLN A 211 -3.07 -11.47 -25.86
CA GLN A 211 -2.73 -10.28 -26.68
C GLN A 211 -3.97 -9.47 -27.06
N GLN A 212 -5.10 -10.15 -27.34
CA GLN A 212 -6.38 -9.49 -27.63
C GLN A 212 -6.93 -8.69 -26.45
N GLN A 213 -6.56 -9.03 -25.21
CA GLN A 213 -7.04 -8.39 -23.98
C GLN A 213 -5.95 -7.64 -23.21
N CYS A 214 -4.70 -7.67 -23.69
CA CYS A 214 -3.55 -7.13 -22.99
C CYS A 214 -3.72 -5.61 -22.72
N PRO A 215 -3.60 -5.15 -21.46
CA PRO A 215 -3.77 -3.72 -21.11
C PRO A 215 -2.74 -2.81 -21.80
N ARG A 216 -1.53 -3.33 -22.03
CA ARG A 216 -0.41 -2.64 -22.68
C ARG A 216 -0.42 -2.75 -24.20
N PHE A 217 -1.43 -3.40 -24.79
CA PHE A 217 -1.54 -3.51 -26.24
C PHE A 217 -1.69 -2.11 -26.87
N PRO A 218 -0.89 -1.75 -27.88
CA PRO A 218 -1.01 -0.48 -28.59
C PRO A 218 -2.35 -0.40 -29.33
N MET A 219 -3.12 0.66 -29.06
CA MET A 219 -4.40 0.93 -29.69
C MET A 219 -4.30 2.21 -30.52
N GLN A 220 -4.98 2.23 -31.67
CA GLN A 220 -5.18 3.48 -32.40
C GLN A 220 -6.30 4.30 -31.73
N CYS A 221 -6.12 5.62 -31.65
CA CYS A 221 -7.17 6.51 -31.15
C CYS A 221 -8.39 6.46 -32.08
N PRO A 222 -9.62 6.27 -31.57
CA PRO A 222 -10.87 6.31 -32.35
C PRO A 222 -11.04 7.61 -33.14
N ASN A 223 -10.54 8.73 -32.60
CA ASN A 223 -10.57 10.05 -33.25
C ASN A 223 -9.40 10.27 -34.21
N ARG A 224 -8.60 9.23 -34.50
CA ARG A 224 -7.47 9.22 -35.44
C ARG A 224 -6.52 10.42 -35.26
N CYS A 225 -6.22 10.77 -34.01
CA CYS A 225 -5.39 11.93 -33.67
C CYS A 225 -3.91 11.81 -34.05
N GLY A 226 -3.44 10.61 -34.45
CA GLY A 226 -2.04 10.35 -34.81
C GLY A 226 -1.07 10.23 -33.63
N THR A 227 -1.53 10.35 -32.36
CA THR A 227 -0.67 10.20 -31.19
C THR A 227 -0.17 8.75 -31.05
N PRO A 228 1.16 8.51 -31.06
CA PRO A 228 1.73 7.18 -30.87
C PRO A 228 1.69 6.75 -29.40
N GLY A 229 1.84 5.45 -29.14
CA GLY A 229 2.05 4.92 -27.79
C GLY A 229 0.80 4.84 -26.90
N ILE A 230 -0.40 5.04 -27.44
CA ILE A 230 -1.64 4.84 -26.69
C ILE A 230 -1.84 3.34 -26.45
N THR A 231 -1.98 2.95 -25.19
CA THR A 231 -2.27 1.57 -24.78
C THR A 231 -3.76 1.39 -24.52
N ARG A 232 -4.25 0.14 -24.55
CA ARG A 232 -5.65 -0.17 -24.22
C ARG A 232 -6.10 0.41 -22.88
N GLU A 233 -5.26 0.32 -21.84
CA GLU A 233 -5.57 0.88 -20.51
C GLU A 233 -5.62 2.42 -20.48
N THR A 234 -4.81 3.10 -21.30
CA THR A 234 -4.75 4.57 -21.33
C THR A 234 -5.68 5.21 -22.35
N LEU A 235 -6.29 4.42 -23.23
CA LEU A 235 -7.10 4.92 -24.35
C LEU A 235 -8.24 5.84 -23.90
N MET A 236 -8.99 5.45 -22.86
CA MET A 236 -10.11 6.25 -22.37
C MET A 236 -9.66 7.58 -21.77
N ALA A 237 -8.58 7.57 -20.98
CA ALA A 237 -7.99 8.78 -20.41
C ALA A 237 -7.47 9.71 -21.51
N HIS A 238 -6.78 9.15 -22.52
CA HIS A 238 -6.34 9.92 -23.70
C HIS A 238 -7.53 10.59 -24.39
N VAL A 239 -8.59 9.86 -24.73
CA VAL A 239 -9.75 10.42 -25.46
C VAL A 239 -10.42 11.54 -24.65
N LYS A 240 -10.55 11.38 -23.33
CA LYS A 240 -11.23 12.35 -22.47
C LYS A 240 -10.42 13.62 -22.21
N GLU A 241 -9.11 13.49 -21.96
CA GLU A 241 -8.30 14.57 -21.38
C GLU A 241 -7.17 15.03 -22.31
N GLY A 242 -6.57 14.12 -23.06
CA GLY A 242 -5.36 14.38 -23.86
C GLY A 242 -5.57 14.51 -25.38
N CYS A 243 -6.70 14.08 -25.91
CA CYS A 243 -6.93 13.98 -27.35
C CYS A 243 -7.25 15.35 -27.96
N SER A 244 -6.38 15.85 -28.83
CA SER A 244 -6.56 17.12 -29.54
C SER A 244 -7.73 17.10 -30.54
N THR A 245 -8.11 15.93 -31.04
CA THR A 245 -9.23 15.77 -31.97
C THR A 245 -10.54 15.37 -31.28
N ALA A 246 -10.55 15.24 -29.95
CA ALA A 246 -11.77 14.97 -29.22
C ALA A 246 -12.78 16.12 -29.41
N VAL A 247 -14.05 15.75 -29.65
CA VAL A 247 -15.14 16.69 -29.81
C VAL A 247 -15.52 17.25 -28.44
N VAL A 248 -15.36 18.55 -28.28
CA VAL A 248 -15.66 19.28 -27.05
C VAL A 248 -16.79 20.29 -27.28
N LEU A 249 -17.48 20.64 -26.20
CA LEU A 249 -18.47 21.72 -26.19
C LEU A 249 -17.78 23.08 -26.14
N CYS A 250 -18.41 24.09 -26.75
CA CYS A 250 -17.96 25.48 -26.63
C CYS A 250 -17.88 25.92 -25.14
N PRO A 251 -16.84 26.67 -24.72
CA PRO A 251 -16.74 27.24 -23.38
C PRO A 251 -17.96 28.07 -22.94
N PHE A 252 -18.67 28.70 -23.90
CA PHE A 252 -19.88 29.49 -23.65
C PHE A 252 -21.16 28.64 -23.53
N LYS A 253 -21.06 27.33 -23.28
CA LYS A 253 -22.23 26.42 -23.13
C LYS A 253 -23.21 26.88 -22.04
N GLU A 254 -22.70 27.38 -20.92
CA GLU A 254 -23.52 27.86 -19.80
C GLU A 254 -24.25 29.16 -20.14
N ALA A 255 -23.66 29.98 -21.02
CA ALA A 255 -24.34 31.14 -21.59
C ALA A 255 -25.37 30.75 -22.66
N GLY A 256 -25.32 29.51 -23.18
CA GLY A 256 -26.30 28.94 -24.10
C GLY A 256 -25.73 28.45 -25.45
N CYS A 257 -24.41 28.49 -25.67
CA CYS A 257 -23.83 28.04 -26.93
C CYS A 257 -23.84 26.50 -27.04
N LYS A 258 -24.52 25.95 -28.05
CA LYS A 258 -24.65 24.49 -28.26
C LYS A 258 -23.58 23.88 -29.18
N HIS A 259 -22.62 24.68 -29.65
CA HIS A 259 -21.65 24.25 -30.64
C HIS A 259 -20.70 23.17 -30.08
N ARG A 260 -20.37 22.18 -30.92
CA ARG A 260 -19.45 21.08 -30.63
C ARG A 260 -18.46 20.95 -31.77
N CYS A 261 -17.17 20.94 -31.48
CA CYS A 261 -16.12 20.80 -32.47
C CYS A 261 -14.87 20.12 -31.87
N PRO A 262 -13.95 19.59 -32.68
CA PRO A 262 -12.66 19.08 -32.18
C PRO A 262 -11.91 20.16 -31.38
N LYS A 263 -11.16 19.77 -30.34
CA LYS A 263 -10.40 20.70 -29.48
C LYS A 263 -9.49 21.64 -30.29
N THR A 264 -8.88 21.16 -31.37
CA THR A 264 -8.07 21.97 -32.29
C THR A 264 -8.86 23.07 -33.02
N ALA A 265 -10.16 22.87 -33.26
CA ALA A 265 -11.02 23.80 -33.98
C ALA A 265 -11.74 24.81 -33.07
N VAL A 266 -11.67 24.65 -31.74
CA VAL A 266 -12.36 25.53 -30.78
C VAL A 266 -11.88 26.98 -30.91
N GLY A 267 -10.57 27.22 -31.06
CA GLY A 267 -10.03 28.58 -31.20
C GLY A 267 -10.66 29.33 -32.38
N ARG A 268 -10.70 28.70 -33.56
CA ARG A 268 -11.35 29.25 -34.75
C ARG A 268 -12.85 29.52 -34.54
N HIS A 269 -13.57 28.59 -33.91
CA HIS A 269 -14.99 28.80 -33.57
C HIS A 269 -15.18 30.00 -32.63
N LEU A 270 -14.33 30.15 -31.61
CA LEU A 270 -14.41 31.26 -30.66
C LEU A 270 -14.24 32.60 -31.35
N GLU A 271 -13.29 32.71 -32.28
CA GLU A 271 -13.06 33.90 -33.09
C GLU A 271 -14.27 34.21 -33.99
N GLU A 272 -14.74 33.23 -34.77
CA GLU A 272 -15.86 33.40 -35.71
C GLU A 272 -17.19 33.71 -35.02
N ALA A 273 -17.43 33.14 -33.83
CA ALA A 273 -18.69 33.29 -33.09
C ALA A 273 -18.65 34.36 -31.99
N THR A 274 -17.65 35.25 -32.00
CA THR A 274 -17.45 36.28 -30.95
C THR A 274 -18.71 37.11 -30.69
N HIS A 275 -19.35 37.63 -31.75
CA HIS A 275 -20.56 38.45 -31.62
C HIS A 275 -21.73 37.69 -30.99
N THR A 276 -21.92 36.43 -31.39
CA THR A 276 -22.96 35.55 -30.85
C THR A 276 -22.71 35.27 -29.37
N HIS A 277 -21.46 34.99 -28.98
CA HIS A 277 -21.09 34.76 -27.59
C HIS A 277 -21.28 36.01 -26.72
N LEU A 278 -20.93 37.20 -27.21
CA LEU A 278 -21.16 38.46 -26.48
C LEU A 278 -22.66 38.72 -26.26
N SER A 279 -23.51 38.43 -27.24
CA SER A 279 -24.97 38.53 -27.09
C SER A 279 -25.51 37.55 -26.04
N LEU A 280 -25.04 36.29 -26.05
CA LEU A 280 -25.41 35.28 -25.05
C LEU A 280 -24.98 35.68 -23.64
N LEU A 281 -23.76 36.22 -23.49
CA LEU A 281 -23.27 36.75 -22.21
C LEU A 281 -24.12 37.93 -21.73
N GLY A 282 -24.47 38.87 -22.61
CA GLY A 282 -25.37 39.98 -22.27
C GLY A 282 -26.73 39.49 -21.78
N GLY A 283 -27.29 38.48 -22.44
CA GLY A 283 -28.53 37.81 -21.99
C GLY A 283 -28.38 37.12 -20.63
N LEU A 284 -27.26 36.43 -20.38
CA LEU A 284 -26.98 35.79 -19.10
C LEU A 284 -26.88 36.82 -17.96
N VAL A 285 -26.15 37.93 -18.17
CA VAL A 285 -26.00 39.00 -17.17
C VAL A 285 -27.36 39.63 -16.83
N ASN A 286 -28.20 39.88 -17.83
CA ASN A 286 -29.53 40.44 -17.59
C ASN A 286 -30.43 39.49 -16.79
N ARG A 287 -30.41 38.19 -17.08
CA ARG A 287 -31.14 37.17 -16.30
C ARG A 287 -30.66 37.11 -14.85
N GLN A 288 -29.34 37.03 -14.64
CA GLN A 288 -28.76 37.04 -13.30
C GLN A 288 -29.10 38.31 -12.51
N ARG A 289 -29.14 39.48 -13.18
CA ARG A 289 -29.54 40.74 -12.54
C ARG A 289 -31.01 40.74 -12.11
N LEU A 290 -31.89 40.11 -12.88
CA LEU A 290 -33.30 39.95 -12.51
C LEU A 290 -33.46 39.03 -11.31
N GLU A 291 -32.83 37.85 -11.35
CA GLU A 291 -32.84 36.88 -10.24
C GLU A 291 -32.30 37.49 -8.95
N LEU A 292 -31.20 38.26 -9.02
CA LEU A 292 -30.66 38.97 -7.85
C LEU A 292 -31.61 40.03 -7.30
N ARG A 293 -32.40 40.70 -8.14
CA ARG A 293 -33.42 41.66 -7.67
C ARG A 293 -34.56 40.93 -6.96
N GLU A 294 -35.02 39.82 -7.52
CA GLU A 294 -36.08 38.99 -6.91
C GLU A 294 -35.62 38.40 -5.57
N LEU A 295 -34.40 37.89 -5.49
CA LEU A 295 -33.81 37.39 -4.26
C LEU A 295 -33.69 38.50 -3.20
N ARG A 296 -33.24 39.70 -3.58
CA ARG A 296 -33.18 40.84 -2.65
C ARG A 296 -34.55 41.20 -2.11
N ARG A 297 -35.57 41.26 -2.96
CA ARG A 297 -36.95 41.51 -2.53
C ARG A 297 -37.44 40.45 -1.54
N ALA A 298 -37.21 39.17 -1.85
CA ALA A 298 -37.59 38.07 -0.96
C ALA A 298 -36.87 38.13 0.40
N VAL A 299 -35.59 38.51 0.42
CA VAL A 299 -34.83 38.70 1.67
C VAL A 299 -35.40 39.88 2.47
N GLU A 300 -35.73 40.99 1.82
CA GLU A 300 -36.37 42.15 2.47
C GLU A 300 -37.70 41.74 3.10
N GLU A 301 -38.56 41.02 2.38
CA GLU A 301 -39.84 40.49 2.88
C GLU A 301 -39.69 39.58 4.11
N LEU A 302 -38.62 38.77 4.17
CA LEU A 302 -38.35 37.85 5.28
C LEU A 302 -37.71 38.55 6.48
N SER A 303 -37.00 39.65 6.27
CA SER A 303 -36.25 40.36 7.30
C SER A 303 -37.07 41.40 8.09
N GLY A 304 -38.17 41.89 7.53
CA GLY A 304 -39.02 42.89 8.17
C GLY A 304 -39.85 42.31 9.32
N SER A 305 -39.86 42.98 10.47
CA SER A 305 -40.78 42.62 11.56
C SER A 305 -42.23 42.76 11.08
N ARG A 306 -43.09 41.80 11.43
CA ARG A 306 -44.51 41.74 11.04
C ARG A 306 -45.47 41.72 12.23
N ASP A 307 -44.96 42.02 13.43
CA ASP A 307 -45.71 42.11 14.68
C ASP A 307 -46.04 43.56 15.07
N GLY A 308 -45.80 44.51 14.17
CA GLY A 308 -45.97 45.94 14.41
C GLY A 308 -44.87 46.58 15.22
N THR A 309 -43.80 45.85 15.58
CA THR A 309 -42.68 46.38 16.35
C THR A 309 -41.39 46.33 15.54
N LEU A 310 -40.77 47.49 15.32
CA LEU A 310 -39.40 47.61 14.85
C LEU A 310 -38.48 47.89 16.05
N LEU A 311 -37.39 47.12 16.19
CA LEU A 311 -36.27 47.45 17.06
C LEU A 311 -35.05 47.79 16.21
N TRP A 312 -34.75 49.08 16.08
CA TRP A 312 -33.67 49.59 15.27
C TRP A 312 -32.41 49.85 16.10
N LYS A 313 -31.36 49.08 15.84
CA LYS A 313 -30.03 49.28 16.41
C LYS A 313 -29.23 50.25 15.54
N LEU A 314 -28.83 51.38 16.11
CA LEU A 314 -27.96 52.36 15.48
C LEU A 314 -26.58 52.28 16.10
N THR A 315 -25.61 51.71 15.38
CA THR A 315 -24.21 51.67 15.79
C THR A 315 -23.48 52.95 15.39
N ASP A 316 -22.36 53.19 16.06
CA ASP A 316 -21.46 54.32 15.81
C ASP A 316 -22.14 55.68 16.00
N PHE A 317 -23.09 55.76 16.91
CA PHE A 317 -23.97 56.91 17.08
C PHE A 317 -23.21 58.21 17.37
N SER A 318 -22.18 58.16 18.21
CA SER A 318 -21.37 59.35 18.56
C SER A 318 -20.62 59.89 17.35
N GLN A 319 -20.14 59.00 16.46
CA GLN A 319 -19.49 59.41 15.21
C GLN A 319 -20.51 60.03 14.26
N ARG A 320 -21.67 59.38 14.06
CA ARG A 320 -22.75 59.90 13.22
C ARG A 320 -23.27 61.26 13.71
N LEU A 321 -23.32 61.47 15.03
CA LEU A 321 -23.66 62.77 15.63
C LEU A 321 -22.56 63.82 15.37
N GLN A 322 -21.28 63.47 15.49
CA GLN A 322 -20.19 64.39 15.18
C GLN A 322 -20.16 64.78 13.69
N GLU A 323 -20.41 63.83 12.79
CA GLU A 323 -20.55 64.08 11.35
C GLU A 323 -21.72 65.03 11.09
N ALA A 324 -22.88 64.78 11.70
CA ALA A 324 -24.05 65.65 11.62
C ALA A 324 -23.82 67.05 12.20
N ASN A 325 -22.97 67.20 13.22
CA ASN A 325 -22.61 68.50 13.80
C ASN A 325 -21.66 69.32 12.91
N ARG A 326 -20.83 68.66 12.10
CA ARG A 326 -19.85 69.33 11.23
C ARG A 326 -20.45 69.79 9.91
N GLN A 327 -21.60 69.25 9.53
CA GLN A 327 -22.25 69.56 8.28
C GLN A 327 -22.86 70.97 8.32
N THR A 328 -22.46 71.83 7.38
CA THR A 328 -22.84 73.25 7.33
C THR A 328 -24.13 73.49 6.52
N SER A 329 -24.62 72.48 5.79
CA SER A 329 -25.85 72.54 5.01
C SER A 329 -26.54 71.18 4.93
N GLY A 330 -27.81 71.14 5.30
CA GLY A 330 -28.64 69.92 5.39
C GLY A 330 -28.41 69.10 6.67
N SER A 331 -29.46 68.45 7.15
CA SER A 331 -29.43 67.56 8.30
C SER A 331 -29.11 66.12 7.87
N VAL A 332 -28.29 65.39 8.65
CA VAL A 332 -27.93 63.99 8.35
C VAL A 332 -29.10 63.08 8.70
N GLU A 333 -29.68 62.46 7.68
CA GLU A 333 -30.83 61.56 7.80
C GLU A 333 -30.39 60.10 7.85
N LEU A 334 -30.88 59.35 8.84
CA LEU A 334 -30.66 57.92 8.98
C LEU A 334 -31.98 57.16 8.82
N PHE A 335 -31.97 56.08 8.06
CA PHE A 335 -33.16 55.26 7.83
C PHE A 335 -33.03 53.87 8.47
N SER A 336 -34.12 53.39 9.08
CA SER A 336 -34.24 52.00 9.48
C SER A 336 -34.44 51.09 8.27
N PRO A 337 -34.23 49.77 8.41
CA PRO A 337 -34.89 48.81 7.54
C PRO A 337 -36.39 49.08 7.51
N ALA A 338 -37.02 48.88 6.35
CA ALA A 338 -38.45 48.97 6.25
C ALA A 338 -39.10 47.75 6.93
N PHE A 339 -40.30 47.92 7.46
CA PHE A 339 -41.02 46.88 8.19
C PHE A 339 -42.52 47.01 7.95
N TYR A 340 -43.26 45.95 8.23
CA TYR A 340 -44.71 45.95 8.09
C TYR A 340 -45.38 46.13 9.43
N SER A 341 -46.46 46.92 9.48
CA SER A 341 -47.21 47.11 10.73
C SER A 341 -47.86 45.83 11.25
N HIS A 342 -48.20 44.90 10.36
CA HIS A 342 -48.67 43.55 10.67
C HIS A 342 -48.50 42.69 9.40
N ASN A 343 -48.79 41.37 9.48
CA ASN A 343 -48.88 40.54 8.28
C ASN A 343 -49.83 41.18 7.26
N TYR A 344 -49.34 41.39 6.03
CA TYR A 344 -50.08 42.03 4.93
C TYR A 344 -50.50 43.49 5.20
N GLY A 345 -49.83 44.16 6.15
CA GLY A 345 -50.15 45.51 6.61
C GLY A 345 -49.46 46.64 5.84
N TYR A 346 -49.38 47.81 6.47
CA TYR A 346 -48.73 49.00 5.90
C TYR A 346 -47.21 48.85 5.92
N HIS A 347 -46.55 49.24 4.83
CA HIS A 347 -45.10 49.28 4.72
C HIS A 347 -44.56 50.58 5.30
N LEU A 348 -43.70 50.51 6.31
CA LEU A 348 -43.28 51.64 7.12
C LEU A 348 -41.76 51.71 7.22
N GLN A 349 -41.23 52.92 7.41
CA GLN A 349 -39.82 53.14 7.67
C GLN A 349 -39.62 54.28 8.66
N VAL A 350 -38.74 54.06 9.64
CA VAL A 350 -38.36 55.07 10.62
C VAL A 350 -37.16 55.85 10.10
N CYS A 351 -37.19 57.14 10.32
CA CYS A 351 -36.13 58.08 10.03
C CYS A 351 -35.67 58.73 11.34
N ALA A 352 -34.37 58.92 11.53
CA ALA A 352 -33.83 59.69 12.64
C ALA A 352 -32.77 60.69 12.16
N PHE A 353 -32.76 61.86 12.81
CA PHE A 353 -31.76 62.92 12.63
C PHE A 353 -30.95 63.04 13.92
N PRO A 354 -29.71 62.53 13.97
CA PRO A 354 -28.90 62.55 15.19
C PRO A 354 -28.72 63.93 15.79
N ASN A 355 -28.47 64.94 14.94
CA ASN A 355 -28.33 66.34 15.33
C ASN A 355 -29.63 67.15 15.16
N GLY A 356 -30.76 66.46 15.09
CA GLY A 356 -32.08 67.08 15.01
C GLY A 356 -32.43 67.64 13.64
N ASN A 357 -33.70 68.00 13.50
CA ASN A 357 -34.29 68.59 12.30
C ASN A 357 -35.37 69.61 12.72
N GLY A 358 -35.53 70.69 11.95
CA GLY A 358 -36.50 71.75 12.23
C GLY A 358 -36.27 72.38 13.61
N SER A 359 -37.30 72.43 14.45
CA SER A 359 -37.21 73.11 15.76
C SER A 359 -36.25 72.47 16.77
N GLY A 360 -35.83 71.21 16.56
CA GLY A 360 -34.87 70.50 17.41
C GLY A 360 -33.45 70.42 16.86
N GLU A 361 -33.19 71.05 15.71
CA GLU A 361 -31.87 71.09 15.09
C GLU A 361 -30.79 71.61 16.05
N GLY A 362 -29.62 70.98 16.03
CA GLY A 362 -28.47 71.32 16.87
C GLY A 362 -28.57 70.94 18.35
N SER A 363 -29.70 70.40 18.81
CA SER A 363 -29.96 70.25 20.25
C SER A 363 -30.66 68.95 20.66
N HIS A 364 -31.40 68.33 19.76
CA HIS A 364 -32.19 67.13 20.04
C HIS A 364 -31.88 66.03 19.01
N LEU A 365 -32.18 64.79 19.38
CA LEU A 365 -32.45 63.73 18.40
C LEU A 365 -33.88 63.96 17.89
N SER A 366 -34.08 63.96 16.56
CA SER A 366 -35.41 63.95 15.95
C SER A 366 -35.73 62.58 15.36
N ILE A 367 -36.98 62.14 15.44
CA ILE A 367 -37.43 60.85 14.91
C ILE A 367 -38.74 61.03 14.16
N TYR A 368 -38.85 60.41 12.99
CA TYR A 368 -40.03 60.42 12.12
C TYR A 368 -40.35 59.00 11.61
N ILE A 369 -41.59 58.78 11.17
CA ILE A 369 -42.02 57.58 10.45
C ILE A 369 -42.74 58.00 9.18
N ARG A 370 -42.46 57.28 8.10
CA ARG A 370 -43.13 57.46 6.82
C ARG A 370 -43.78 56.16 6.35
N VAL A 371 -44.87 56.33 5.60
CA VAL A 371 -45.54 55.24 4.91
C VAL A 371 -44.92 55.09 3.53
N LEU A 372 -44.39 53.90 3.23
CA LEU A 372 -43.82 53.54 1.95
C LEU A 372 -44.88 52.85 1.09
N PRO A 373 -44.74 52.86 -0.24
CA PRO A 373 -45.54 51.99 -1.11
C PRO A 373 -45.37 50.53 -0.67
N GLY A 374 -46.49 49.87 -0.38
CA GLY A 374 -46.57 48.47 0.01
C GLY A 374 -47.31 47.62 -1.03
N GLU A 375 -47.02 46.32 -1.05
CA GLU A 375 -47.67 45.39 -1.98
C GLU A 375 -49.18 45.24 -1.69
N TYR A 376 -49.57 45.46 -0.44
CA TYR A 376 -50.95 45.27 0.05
C TYR A 376 -51.76 46.57 0.12
N ASP A 377 -51.21 47.71 -0.32
CA ASP A 377 -51.86 49.04 -0.20
C ASP A 377 -53.27 49.09 -0.80
N GLY A 378 -53.58 48.22 -1.77
CA GLY A 378 -54.92 48.11 -2.36
C GLY A 378 -55.97 47.43 -1.48
N LEU A 379 -55.56 46.73 -0.43
CA LEU A 379 -56.42 45.99 0.51
C LEU A 379 -56.60 46.74 1.84
N LEU A 380 -55.79 47.77 2.11
CA LEU A 380 -55.75 48.48 3.38
C LEU A 380 -56.70 49.68 3.41
N GLU A 381 -57.17 50.04 4.61
CA GLU A 381 -57.93 51.26 4.84
C GLU A 381 -57.02 52.49 4.69
N TRP A 382 -57.54 53.62 4.22
CA TRP A 382 -56.78 54.86 4.11
C TRP A 382 -57.61 56.06 4.56
N PRO A 383 -57.00 57.07 5.21
CA PRO A 383 -55.58 57.20 5.57
C PRO A 383 -55.10 56.21 6.67
N PHE A 384 -53.78 56.02 6.81
CA PHE A 384 -53.16 55.16 7.83
C PHE A 384 -53.77 55.43 9.22
N PRO A 385 -54.40 54.45 9.88
CA PRO A 385 -55.27 54.70 11.05
C PRO A 385 -54.65 54.35 12.40
N TYR A 386 -53.42 53.81 12.44
CA TYR A 386 -52.86 53.24 13.66
C TYR A 386 -52.11 54.26 14.50
N ARG A 387 -52.13 54.02 15.82
CA ARG A 387 -51.32 54.77 16.79
C ARG A 387 -49.87 54.29 16.70
N VAL A 388 -48.93 55.23 16.76
CA VAL A 388 -47.50 54.94 16.66
C VAL A 388 -46.79 55.44 17.92
N SER A 389 -45.99 54.57 18.52
CA SER A 389 -45.13 54.88 19.66
C SER A 389 -43.66 54.77 19.26
N PHE A 390 -42.87 55.81 19.52
CA PHE A 390 -41.42 55.75 19.47
C PHE A 390 -40.85 55.67 20.87
N SER A 391 -39.88 54.79 21.08
CA SER A 391 -39.15 54.68 22.34
C SER A 391 -37.65 54.65 22.11
N LEU A 392 -36.89 55.54 22.76
CA LEU A 392 -35.46 55.38 22.92
C LEU A 392 -35.18 54.57 24.17
N LEU A 393 -34.52 53.42 23.99
CA LEU A 393 -34.35 52.46 25.07
C LEU A 393 -33.14 52.82 25.95
N ASP A 394 -33.40 53.05 27.24
CA ASP A 394 -32.39 52.92 28.31
C ASP A 394 -31.87 51.48 28.37
N GLN A 395 -30.57 51.30 28.13
CA GLN A 395 -29.89 50.00 28.02
C GLN A 395 -29.34 49.50 29.38
N SER A 396 -29.96 49.94 30.47
CA SER A 396 -29.68 49.45 31.83
C SER A 396 -30.16 48.00 31.99
N ASP A 397 -29.48 47.22 32.83
CA ASP A 397 -29.89 45.84 33.11
C ASP A 397 -31.22 45.82 33.88
N PRO A 398 -32.31 45.29 33.30
CA PRO A 398 -33.62 45.29 33.95
C PRO A 398 -33.68 44.52 35.27
N ALA A 399 -32.76 43.57 35.50
CA ALA A 399 -32.68 42.81 36.75
C ALA A 399 -32.09 43.64 37.90
N LEU A 400 -31.32 44.68 37.58
CA LEU A 400 -30.63 45.52 38.57
C LEU A 400 -31.35 46.84 38.79
N ILE A 401 -31.74 47.51 37.69
CA ILE A 401 -32.35 48.84 37.72
C ILE A 401 -33.43 48.88 36.64
N LYS A 402 -34.65 49.29 37.02
CA LYS A 402 -35.74 49.46 36.06
C LYS A 402 -35.34 50.47 34.98
N PRO A 403 -35.23 50.06 33.69
CA PRO A 403 -34.87 50.98 32.62
C PRO A 403 -35.95 52.03 32.44
N GLN A 404 -35.54 53.28 32.18
CA GLN A 404 -36.47 54.37 31.91
C GLN A 404 -36.36 54.78 30.45
N HIS A 405 -37.21 54.20 29.60
CA HIS A 405 -37.24 54.55 28.18
C HIS A 405 -37.93 55.91 27.98
N VAL A 406 -37.42 56.73 27.06
CA VAL A 406 -38.13 57.94 26.60
C VAL A 406 -39.09 57.52 25.52
N THR A 407 -40.39 57.74 25.73
CA THR A 407 -41.44 57.30 24.80
C THR A 407 -42.36 58.46 24.45
N GLU A 408 -42.57 58.65 23.16
CA GLU A 408 -43.57 59.55 22.62
C GLU A 408 -44.56 58.77 21.75
N THR A 409 -45.83 59.14 21.85
CA THR A 409 -46.90 58.44 21.13
C THR A 409 -47.88 59.42 20.51
N PHE A 410 -48.21 59.20 19.23
CA PHE A 410 -49.21 59.98 18.53
C PHE A 410 -50.23 59.06 17.86
N SER A 411 -51.43 59.61 17.64
CA SER A 411 -52.44 59.00 16.77
C SER A 411 -52.34 59.62 15.39
N SER A 412 -52.48 58.81 14.35
CA SER A 412 -52.48 59.30 12.96
C SER A 412 -53.62 60.29 12.74
N ASP A 413 -53.28 61.53 12.38
CA ASP A 413 -54.28 62.54 12.01
C ASP A 413 -54.67 62.34 10.52
N PRO A 414 -55.96 62.08 10.22
CA PRO A 414 -56.44 61.80 8.87
C PRO A 414 -56.22 62.93 7.86
N THR A 415 -56.00 64.16 8.32
CA THR A 415 -55.78 65.33 7.46
C THR A 415 -54.35 65.42 6.93
N TRP A 416 -53.43 64.61 7.45
CA TRP A 416 -52.02 64.68 7.10
C TRP A 416 -51.73 63.94 5.80
N LYS A 417 -51.03 64.63 4.89
CA LYS A 417 -50.68 64.10 3.55
C LYS A 417 -49.83 62.82 3.62
N ASN A 418 -48.94 62.72 4.62
CA ASN A 418 -48.02 61.60 4.81
C ASN A 418 -48.71 60.28 5.21
N PHE A 419 -49.96 60.33 5.67
CA PHE A 419 -50.75 59.14 6.01
C PHE A 419 -51.74 58.75 4.90
N GLN A 420 -51.77 59.49 3.80
CA GLN A 420 -52.58 59.13 2.63
C GLN A 420 -51.92 57.98 1.87
N ARG A 421 -52.73 57.29 1.05
CA ARG A 421 -52.25 56.19 0.21
C ARG A 421 -51.10 56.66 -0.70
N PRO A 422 -49.91 56.01 -0.66
CA PRO A 422 -48.81 56.32 -1.56
C PRO A 422 -49.24 56.15 -3.02
N ARG A 423 -48.93 57.12 -3.88
CA ARG A 423 -49.15 56.97 -5.33
C ARG A 423 -48.04 56.12 -5.93
N PRO A 424 -48.34 55.21 -6.88
CA PRO A 424 -47.31 54.49 -7.63
C PRO A 424 -46.35 55.49 -8.31
N GLY A 425 -45.07 55.45 -7.96
CA GLY A 425 -44.04 56.36 -8.52
C GLY A 425 -43.82 57.69 -7.78
N ALA A 426 -44.51 57.96 -6.66
CA ALA A 426 -44.29 59.17 -5.86
C ALA A 426 -42.93 59.20 -5.14
N LEU A 427 -42.30 58.04 -4.92
CA LEU A 427 -40.94 57.94 -4.40
C LEU A 427 -39.93 57.95 -5.56
N GLY A 428 -40.04 58.96 -6.43
CA GLY A 428 -39.21 59.13 -7.63
C GLY A 428 -38.32 60.36 -7.50
N SER A 429 -37.00 60.15 -7.51
CA SER A 429 -35.94 61.17 -7.53
C SER A 429 -35.72 61.92 -6.19
N VAL A 430 -34.92 61.31 -5.30
CA VAL A 430 -33.97 62.11 -4.51
C VAL A 430 -32.96 62.69 -5.50
N ARG A 431 -33.28 63.86 -6.05
CA ARG A 431 -32.26 64.77 -6.57
C ARG A 431 -31.69 65.48 -5.35
N GLU A 432 -30.37 65.44 -5.20
CA GLU A 432 -29.65 66.23 -4.20
C GLU A 432 -30.17 67.67 -4.20
N GLY A 433 -30.65 68.14 -3.05
CA GLY A 433 -30.71 69.58 -2.77
C GLY A 433 -32.08 70.25 -2.55
N CYS A 434 -33.22 69.56 -2.54
CA CYS A 434 -34.47 70.19 -2.10
C CYS A 434 -35.42 69.16 -1.44
N LEU A 435 -35.52 69.20 -0.11
CA LEU A 435 -36.50 68.41 0.64
C LEU A 435 -37.87 69.09 0.49
N ASP A 436 -38.79 68.43 -0.19
CA ASP A 436 -40.21 68.71 0.01
C ASP A 436 -40.57 68.24 1.43
N GLU A 437 -41.00 69.15 2.30
CA GLU A 437 -41.45 68.84 3.68
C GLU A 437 -42.53 67.74 3.68
N SER A 438 -43.21 67.53 2.54
CA SER A 438 -44.18 66.45 2.35
C SER A 438 -43.60 65.02 2.37
N MET A 439 -42.27 64.84 2.37
CA MET A 439 -41.59 63.53 2.30
C MET A 439 -40.98 63.02 3.62
N LEU A 440 -40.91 63.87 4.65
CA LEU A 440 -40.23 63.58 5.93
C LEU A 440 -41.03 62.65 6.85
N GLY A 441 -42.32 62.40 6.57
CA GLY A 441 -43.19 61.63 7.45
C GLY A 441 -43.67 62.40 8.69
N PHE A 442 -44.29 61.70 9.64
CA PHE A 442 -44.73 62.27 10.93
C PHE A 442 -43.70 61.94 12.01
N GLY A 443 -43.40 62.90 12.88
CA GLY A 443 -42.46 62.65 13.96
C GLY A 443 -42.35 63.76 14.99
N TYR A 444 -41.31 63.64 15.79
CA TYR A 444 -40.98 64.56 16.86
C TYR A 444 -39.65 65.25 16.55
N PRO A 445 -39.66 66.54 16.16
CA PRO A 445 -38.42 67.29 15.95
C PRO A 445 -37.62 67.41 17.25
N LYS A 446 -38.27 67.46 18.41
CA LYS A 446 -37.64 67.47 19.73
C LYS A 446 -37.97 66.19 20.51
N PHE A 447 -37.53 65.03 20.01
CA PHE A 447 -37.85 63.75 20.64
C PHE A 447 -37.12 63.57 21.97
N ILE A 448 -35.81 63.84 22.01
CA ILE A 448 -35.02 63.88 23.26
C ILE A 448 -33.82 64.81 23.09
N SER A 449 -33.52 65.63 24.11
CA SER A 449 -32.36 66.52 24.06
C SER A 449 -31.04 65.76 24.16
N HIS A 450 -29.98 66.27 23.55
CA HIS A 450 -28.64 65.66 23.66
C HIS A 450 -28.14 65.64 25.11
N GLU A 451 -28.57 66.58 25.95
CA GLU A 451 -28.27 66.58 27.38
C GLU A 451 -28.96 65.43 28.11
N GLU A 452 -30.25 65.20 27.84
CA GLU A 452 -31.01 64.11 28.47
C GLU A 452 -30.54 62.73 28.01
N MET A 453 -30.14 62.58 26.75
CA MET A 453 -29.54 61.35 26.22
C MET A 453 -28.29 60.93 27.00
N LYS A 454 -27.57 61.87 27.64
CA LYS A 454 -26.37 61.61 28.43
C LYS A 454 -26.66 61.26 29.89
N LYS A 455 -27.90 61.47 30.39
CA LYS A 455 -28.24 61.28 31.82
C LYS A 455 -28.34 59.80 32.23
N ARG A 456 -28.62 58.89 31.29
CA ARG A 456 -28.80 57.44 31.52
C ARG A 456 -28.10 56.62 30.43
N ASN A 457 -28.28 55.30 30.43
CA ASN A 457 -27.67 54.38 29.47
C ASN A 457 -28.39 54.35 28.11
N TYR A 458 -28.85 55.50 27.60
CA TYR A 458 -29.45 55.57 26.26
C TYR A 458 -28.40 55.34 25.17
N ILE A 459 -27.18 55.85 25.38
CA ILE A 459 -26.01 55.61 24.52
C ILE A 459 -25.06 54.68 25.28
N ARG A 460 -24.91 53.44 24.83
CA ARG A 460 -24.01 52.45 25.45
C ARG A 460 -23.22 51.74 24.35
N GLY A 461 -21.90 51.61 24.52
CA GLY A 461 -21.03 51.00 23.51
C GLY A 461 -21.16 51.66 22.13
N ASN A 462 -21.24 53.00 22.10
CA ASN A 462 -21.46 53.80 20.90
C ASN A 462 -22.73 53.44 20.10
N THR A 463 -23.73 52.86 20.75
CA THR A 463 -24.95 52.37 20.11
C THR A 463 -26.18 52.92 20.82
N ILE A 464 -27.23 53.22 20.05
CA ILE A 464 -28.59 53.48 20.57
C ILE A 464 -29.59 52.49 19.99
N PHE A 465 -30.70 52.28 20.69
CA PHE A 465 -31.82 51.46 20.23
C PHE A 465 -33.10 52.29 20.18
N ILE A 466 -33.66 52.42 18.98
CA ILE A 466 -34.94 53.08 18.74
C ILE A 466 -35.97 51.98 18.48
N LYS A 467 -37.01 51.93 19.30
CA LYS A 467 -38.16 51.05 19.09
C LYS A 467 -39.31 51.87 18.50
N ALA A 468 -39.89 51.40 17.40
CA ALA A 468 -41.15 51.92 16.89
C ALA A 468 -42.21 50.82 17.00
N SER A 469 -43.35 51.12 17.62
CA SER A 469 -44.45 50.17 17.81
C SER A 469 -45.73 50.74 17.23
N ILE A 470 -46.41 49.93 16.43
CA ILE A 470 -47.68 50.26 15.79
C ILE A 470 -48.78 49.51 16.53
N ASP A 471 -49.70 50.25 17.14
CA ASP A 471 -50.83 49.65 17.87
C ASP A 471 -51.90 49.23 16.85
N VAL A 472 -51.71 48.04 16.28
CA VAL A 472 -52.68 47.45 15.35
C VAL A 472 -53.86 46.93 16.16
N VAL A 473 -54.99 47.63 16.08
CA VAL A 473 -56.27 47.11 16.57
C VAL A 473 -56.72 46.05 15.57
N GLN A 474 -56.65 44.76 15.94
CA GLN A 474 -57.21 43.68 15.14
C GLN A 474 -58.73 43.83 15.05
N LYS A 475 -59.21 44.60 14.06
CA LYS A 475 -60.60 44.50 13.60
C LYS A 475 -60.69 43.23 12.75
N ILE A 476 -60.89 42.09 13.43
CA ILE A 476 -61.49 40.86 12.93
C ILE A 476 -61.09 40.50 11.48
N LEU A 477 -59.98 39.78 11.33
CA LEU A 477 -59.85 38.77 10.27
C LEU A 477 -60.16 37.38 10.87
N ASN A 478 -61.32 37.27 11.53
CA ASN A 478 -62.01 36.00 11.70
C ASN A 478 -63.23 36.05 10.77
N SER A 479 -63.02 35.71 9.51
CA SER A 479 -64.08 35.29 8.58
C SER A 479 -63.49 34.24 7.65
#